data_AF-B7JH07-F1
#
_entry.id   AF-B7JH07-F1
#
_cell.length_a   1.000
_cell.length_b   1.000
_cell.length_c   1.000
_cell.angle_alpha   90.00
_cell.angle_beta   90.00
_cell.angle_gamma   90.00
#
_symmetry.space_group_name_H-M   'P 1'
#
loop_
_entity.id
_entity.type
_entity.pdbx_description
1 polymer ?
#
loop_
_entity_poly.entity_id
_entity_poly.type
_entity_poly.pdbx_seq_one_letter_code
_entity_poly.pdbx_strand_id
1 'polypeptide(L)'
;MAAGILMPMTRFALDPVLRKEAGTDMVAVAQVKDITTEPKRFDFKVKQVDGWYKSEEPKSAWVHKDESGDIVAFSPVCKHLGCTVNWNSDKSHPNQFFCPCHGGRYTKDGMNIKGTPPLAPLDVYESKVKDGTLYLGKAKPRGGAK
;
A
#
# COMPACT_ATOMS: atom_id res chain seq x y z
N MET A 1 18.12 -3.72 -45.27
CA MET A 1 19.22 -3.85 -44.29
C MET A 1 18.93 -3.12 -42.97
N ALA A 2 18.62 -1.81 -42.96
CA ALA A 2 18.39 -1.06 -41.71
C ALA A 2 17.21 -1.57 -40.84
N ALA A 3 16.11 -2.03 -41.45
CA ALA A 3 14.95 -2.55 -40.74
C ALA A 3 15.24 -3.83 -39.92
N GLY A 4 16.21 -4.65 -40.33
CA GLY A 4 16.55 -5.90 -39.65
C GLY A 4 17.28 -5.73 -38.31
N ILE A 5 17.99 -4.61 -38.13
CA ILE A 5 18.70 -4.28 -36.88
C ILE A 5 17.80 -3.46 -35.95
N LEU A 6 16.99 -2.57 -36.50
CA LEU A 6 16.13 -1.71 -35.69
C LEU A 6 14.96 -2.49 -35.07
N MET A 7 14.34 -3.42 -35.81
CA MET A 7 13.18 -4.16 -35.29
C MET A 7 13.44 -4.92 -33.98
N PRO A 8 14.52 -5.71 -33.82
CA PRO A 8 14.80 -6.40 -32.55
C PRO A 8 15.03 -5.44 -31.37
N MET A 9 15.73 -4.34 -31.61
CA MET A 9 16.04 -3.33 -30.57
C MET A 9 14.79 -2.56 -30.16
N THR A 10 13.98 -2.13 -31.13
CA THR A 10 12.70 -1.46 -30.88
C THR A 10 11.72 -2.40 -30.17
N ARG A 11 11.67 -3.68 -30.57
CA ARG A 11 10.86 -4.68 -29.87
C ARG A 11 11.36 -4.88 -28.44
N PHE A 12 12.66 -5.08 -28.22
CA PHE A 12 13.21 -5.24 -26.87
C PHE A 12 12.91 -4.04 -25.95
N ALA A 13 12.95 -2.82 -26.48
CA ALA A 13 12.64 -1.61 -25.72
C ALA A 13 11.14 -1.49 -25.38
N LEU A 14 10.24 -1.88 -26.30
CA LEU A 14 8.80 -1.68 -26.15
C LEU A 14 8.05 -2.89 -25.57
N ASP A 15 8.57 -4.11 -25.73
CA ASP A 15 7.89 -5.36 -25.34
C ASP A 15 7.50 -5.41 -23.84
N PRO A 16 8.29 -4.90 -22.88
CA PRO A 16 7.86 -4.86 -21.48
C PRO A 16 6.62 -4.01 -21.24
N VAL A 17 6.51 -2.87 -21.92
CA VAL A 17 5.38 -1.94 -21.80
C VAL A 17 4.13 -2.52 -22.48
N LEU A 18 4.31 -3.32 -23.54
CA LEU A 18 3.23 -3.92 -24.31
C LEU A 18 2.69 -5.23 -23.70
N ARG A 19 3.41 -5.84 -22.76
CA ARG A 19 2.93 -7.01 -22.03
C ARG A 19 1.80 -6.59 -21.10
N LYS A 20 0.65 -7.26 -21.19
CA LYS A 20 -0.41 -7.12 -20.17
C LYS A 20 0.21 -7.43 -18.81
N GLU A 21 0.25 -6.45 -17.91
CA GLU A 21 0.46 -6.73 -16.49
C GLU A 21 -0.56 -7.80 -16.09
N ALA A 22 -0.09 -8.97 -15.67
CA ALA A 22 -0.92 -9.81 -14.83
C ALA A 22 -1.20 -8.96 -13.59
N GLY A 23 -2.44 -8.46 -13.46
CA GLY A 23 -2.83 -7.58 -12.36
C GLY A 23 -2.33 -8.17 -11.05
N THR A 24 -1.71 -7.36 -10.20
CA THR A 24 -1.07 -7.81 -8.95
C THR A 24 -1.95 -8.83 -8.26
N ASP A 25 -1.48 -10.09 -8.25
CA ASP A 25 -2.20 -11.19 -7.65
C ASP A 25 -2.49 -10.84 -6.19
N MET A 26 -3.75 -10.99 -5.77
CA MET A 26 -4.14 -10.80 -4.38
C MET A 26 -3.24 -11.67 -3.49
N VAL A 27 -2.47 -11.05 -2.61
CA VAL A 27 -1.48 -11.74 -1.76
C VAL A 27 -2.10 -12.07 -0.42
N ALA A 28 -1.90 -13.30 0.08
CA ALA A 28 -2.30 -13.68 1.43
C ALA A 28 -1.45 -12.94 2.48
N VAL A 29 -2.09 -12.24 3.42
CA VAL A 29 -1.40 -11.37 4.39
C VAL A 29 -1.56 -11.86 5.82
N ALA A 30 -2.78 -12.19 6.26
CA ALA A 30 -3.06 -12.54 7.66
C ALA A 30 -4.31 -13.40 7.80
N GLN A 31 -4.45 -14.10 8.92
CA GLN A 31 -5.71 -14.75 9.28
C GLN A 31 -6.64 -13.74 9.95
N VAL A 32 -7.93 -13.80 9.64
CA VAL A 32 -8.95 -12.86 10.16
C VAL A 32 -9.04 -12.87 11.69
N LYS A 33 -8.73 -14.02 12.31
CA LYS A 33 -8.68 -14.18 13.78
C LYS A 33 -7.59 -13.33 14.46
N ASP A 34 -6.52 -12.98 13.75
CA ASP A 34 -5.38 -12.24 14.31
C ASP A 34 -5.62 -10.72 14.24
N ILE A 35 -6.63 -10.30 13.46
CA ILE A 35 -7.00 -8.91 13.22
C ILE A 35 -7.89 -8.40 14.35
N THR A 36 -7.41 -7.35 15.02
CA THR A 36 -8.07 -6.67 16.13
C THR A 36 -8.69 -5.35 15.71
N THR A 37 -9.39 -4.69 16.63
CA THR A 37 -9.85 -3.30 16.47
C THR A 37 -8.70 -2.29 16.56
N GLU A 38 -7.56 -2.66 17.12
CA GLU A 38 -6.33 -1.86 17.08
C GLU A 38 -5.52 -2.17 15.81
N PRO A 39 -4.99 -1.12 15.13
CA PRO A 39 -4.06 -1.27 14.01
C PRO A 39 -2.86 -2.14 14.35
N LYS A 40 -2.71 -3.21 13.58
CA LYS A 40 -1.52 -4.08 13.61
C LYS A 40 -0.84 -4.06 12.26
N ARG A 41 0.50 -4.09 12.28
CA ARG A 41 1.30 -4.13 11.07
C ARG A 41 1.51 -5.57 10.63
N PHE A 42 1.29 -5.82 9.35
CA PHE A 42 1.60 -7.08 8.69
C PHE A 42 2.54 -6.80 7.52
N ASP A 43 3.65 -7.53 7.47
CA ASP A 43 4.60 -7.49 6.36
C ASP A 43 4.33 -8.68 5.42
N PHE A 44 4.37 -8.44 4.12
CA PHE A 44 4.10 -9.45 3.09
C PHE A 44 4.96 -9.14 1.85
N LYS A 45 5.06 -10.08 0.91
CA LYS A 45 5.83 -9.90 -0.32
C LYS A 45 4.91 -9.84 -1.52
N VAL A 46 5.15 -8.89 -2.41
CA VAL A 46 4.47 -8.83 -3.71
C VAL A 46 5.46 -9.14 -4.82
N LYS A 47 5.00 -9.87 -5.84
CA LYS A 47 5.80 -10.04 -7.06
C LYS A 47 5.67 -8.77 -7.89
N GLN A 48 6.80 -8.16 -8.20
CA GLN A 48 6.89 -6.99 -9.05
C GLN A 48 7.63 -7.35 -10.33
N VAL A 49 7.15 -6.80 -11.44
CA VAL A 49 7.80 -6.91 -12.74
C VAL A 49 8.19 -5.50 -13.16
N ASP A 50 9.49 -5.26 -13.25
CA ASP A 50 10.06 -3.99 -13.70
C ASP A 50 10.81 -4.21 -15.01
N GLY A 51 10.18 -3.80 -16.11
CA GLY A 51 10.67 -4.11 -17.45
C GLY A 51 10.80 -5.62 -17.67
N TRP A 52 12.04 -6.08 -17.76
CA TRP A 52 12.39 -7.49 -17.96
C TRP A 52 12.69 -8.24 -16.65
N TYR A 53 12.81 -7.51 -15.55
CA TYR A 53 13.21 -8.06 -14.26
C TYR A 53 12.00 -8.41 -13.41
N LYS A 54 12.07 -9.55 -12.70
CA LYS A 54 11.05 -9.96 -11.73
C LYS A 54 11.69 -10.01 -10.34
N SER A 55 11.04 -9.37 -9.38
CA SER A 55 11.49 -9.32 -7.98
C SER A 55 10.35 -9.63 -7.03
N GLU A 56 10.70 -10.01 -5.80
CA GLU A 56 9.76 -9.99 -4.68
C GLU A 56 10.06 -8.75 -3.83
N GLU A 57 9.11 -7.81 -3.79
CA GLU A 57 9.25 -6.61 -2.98
C GLU A 57 8.55 -6.79 -1.63
N PRO A 58 9.25 -6.52 -0.51
CA PRO A 58 8.62 -6.47 0.79
C PRO A 58 7.69 -5.25 0.86
N LYS A 59 6.44 -5.49 1.23
CA LYS A 59 5.43 -4.48 1.52
C LYS A 59 4.87 -4.71 2.92
N SER A 60 4.15 -3.71 3.39
CA SER A 60 3.48 -3.78 4.66
C SER A 60 2.14 -3.06 4.63
N ALA A 61 1.26 -3.44 5.55
CA ALA A 61 -0.04 -2.84 5.74
C ALA A 61 -0.34 -2.69 7.23
N TRP A 62 -1.00 -1.59 7.58
CA TRP A 62 -1.68 -1.45 8.86
C TRP A 62 -3.11 -1.95 8.72
N VAL A 63 -3.47 -2.98 9.46
CA VAL A 63 -4.76 -3.67 9.35
C VAL A 63 -5.50 -3.64 10.68
N HIS A 64 -6.77 -3.29 10.66
CA HIS A 64 -7.68 -3.44 11.80
C HIS A 64 -9.13 -3.58 11.35
N LYS A 65 -10.00 -3.88 12.31
CA LYS A 65 -11.45 -3.76 12.16
C LYS A 65 -11.89 -2.34 12.49
N ASP A 66 -12.71 -1.74 11.63
CA ASP A 66 -13.35 -0.45 11.89
C ASP A 66 -14.50 -0.59 12.90
N GLU A 67 -15.24 0.50 13.13
CA GLU A 67 -16.38 0.52 14.06
C GLU A 67 -17.56 -0.34 13.59
N SER A 68 -17.69 -0.56 12.28
CA SER A 68 -18.70 -1.44 11.68
C SER A 68 -18.30 -2.92 11.75
N GLY A 69 -17.05 -3.21 12.13
CA GLY A 69 -16.47 -4.55 12.15
C GLY A 69 -15.82 -4.96 10.82
N ASP A 70 -15.79 -4.07 9.84
CA ASP A 70 -15.18 -4.31 8.52
C ASP A 70 -13.66 -4.20 8.60
N ILE A 71 -12.96 -5.04 7.85
CA ILE A 71 -11.50 -5.04 7.83
C ILE A 71 -11.01 -3.96 6.87
N VAL A 72 -10.24 -3.02 7.41
CA VAL A 72 -9.53 -2.01 6.63
C VAL A 72 -8.03 -2.27 6.66
N ALA A 73 -7.37 -2.04 5.52
CA ALA A 73 -5.93 -2.21 5.38
C ALA A 73 -5.32 -0.97 4.72
N PHE A 74 -4.52 -0.22 5.47
CA PHE A 74 -3.86 0.99 5.00
C PHE A 74 -2.43 0.71 4.53
N SER A 75 -2.05 1.37 3.44
CA SER A 75 -0.65 1.55 3.08
C SER A 75 0.03 2.40 4.16
N PRO A 76 1.19 1.99 4.68
CA PRO A 76 1.92 2.79 5.65
C PRO A 76 2.71 3.92 4.98
N VAL A 77 2.55 4.16 3.68
CA VAL A 77 3.27 5.20 2.94
C VAL A 77 2.63 6.56 3.20
N CYS A 78 3.39 7.46 3.82
CA CYS A 78 2.96 8.83 4.10
C CYS A 78 2.73 9.60 2.80
N LYS A 79 1.58 10.26 2.68
CA LYS A 79 1.18 11.09 1.52
C LYS A 79 1.89 12.45 1.43
N HIS A 80 2.91 12.68 2.25
CA HIS A 80 3.81 13.82 2.08
C HIS A 80 4.91 13.46 1.07
N LEU A 81 5.90 12.66 1.48
CA LEU A 81 7.08 12.29 0.67
C LEU A 81 7.44 10.79 0.78
N GLY A 82 6.48 9.94 1.17
CA GLY A 82 6.64 8.49 1.07
C GLY A 82 7.29 7.77 2.26
N CYS A 83 7.64 8.46 3.34
CA CYS A 83 8.11 7.80 4.57
C CYS A 83 7.06 6.85 5.17
N THR A 84 7.50 5.83 5.91
CA THR A 84 6.62 4.91 6.63
C THR A 84 5.97 5.58 7.85
N VAL A 85 4.65 5.46 7.99
CA VAL A 85 3.88 5.88 9.16
C VAL A 85 3.75 4.73 10.16
N ASN A 86 3.75 5.06 11.45
CA ASN A 86 3.60 4.10 12.53
C ASN A 86 2.39 4.43 13.40
N TRP A 87 1.68 3.41 13.86
CA TRP A 87 0.58 3.56 14.82
C TRP A 87 1.11 3.84 16.23
N ASN A 88 0.53 4.81 16.93
CA ASN A 88 0.82 5.11 18.35
C ASN A 88 2.31 5.34 18.68
N SER A 89 3.09 5.85 17.74
CA SER A 89 4.52 6.07 17.93
C SER A 89 4.88 7.46 18.50
N ASP A 90 3.94 8.41 18.48
CA ASP A 90 4.11 9.72 19.11
C ASP A 90 3.28 9.81 20.40
N LYS A 91 3.98 9.96 21.53
CA LYS A 91 3.37 10.02 22.87
C LYS A 91 2.48 11.26 23.05
N SER A 92 2.73 12.32 22.29
CA SER A 92 1.96 13.57 22.37
C SER A 92 0.60 13.45 21.68
N HIS A 93 0.47 12.49 20.76
CA HIS A 93 -0.70 12.29 19.92
C HIS A 93 -1.07 10.80 19.88
N PRO A 94 -1.57 10.24 21.00
CA PRO A 94 -2.00 8.85 21.06
C PRO A 94 -3.21 8.62 20.13
N ASN A 95 -3.39 7.36 19.72
CA ASN A 95 -4.43 6.88 18.81
C ASN A 95 -4.38 7.50 17.41
N GLN A 96 -3.17 7.73 16.90
CA GLN A 96 -2.91 8.30 15.58
C GLN A 96 -1.79 7.55 14.87
N PHE A 97 -1.82 7.57 13.53
CA PHE A 97 -0.63 7.27 12.76
C PHE A 97 0.27 8.49 12.70
N PHE A 98 1.56 8.27 12.91
CA PHE A 98 2.57 9.31 12.94
C PHE A 98 3.71 9.00 11.96
N CYS A 99 4.11 10.02 11.20
CA CYS A 99 5.23 10.01 10.29
C CYS A 99 6.42 10.78 10.91
N PRO A 100 7.50 10.11 11.33
CA PRO A 100 8.60 10.76 12.06
C PRO A 100 9.44 11.72 11.20
N CYS A 101 9.36 11.62 9.87
CA CYS A 101 10.18 12.45 8.99
C CYS A 101 9.89 13.96 9.11
N HIS A 102 8.62 14.35 9.22
CA HIS A 102 8.20 15.76 9.23
C HIS A 102 6.99 16.03 10.16
N GLY A 103 6.60 15.07 11.00
CA GLY A 103 5.45 15.22 11.90
C GLY A 103 4.09 15.07 11.20
N GLY A 104 4.02 14.31 10.10
CA GLY A 104 2.75 13.99 9.46
C GLY A 104 1.87 13.13 10.37
N ARG A 105 0.58 13.45 10.47
CA ARG A 105 -0.35 12.70 11.34
C ARG A 105 -1.62 12.31 10.60
N TYR A 106 -2.16 11.16 10.98
CA TYR A 106 -3.42 10.65 10.49
C TYR A 106 -4.28 10.10 11.64
N THR A 107 -5.59 10.19 11.49
CA THR A 107 -6.54 9.53 12.39
C THR A 107 -6.43 8.01 12.28
N LYS A 108 -7.10 7.29 13.20
CA LYS A 108 -7.21 5.82 13.13
C LYS A 108 -7.75 5.31 11.79
N ASP A 109 -8.67 6.05 11.18
CA ASP A 109 -9.25 5.70 9.86
C ASP A 109 -8.38 6.16 8.67
N GLY A 110 -7.14 6.55 8.94
CA GLY A 110 -6.17 6.97 7.95
C GLY A 110 -6.42 8.35 7.34
N MET A 111 -7.34 9.16 7.89
CA MET A 111 -7.57 10.53 7.41
C MET A 111 -6.43 11.46 7.84
N ASN A 112 -5.91 12.26 6.93
CA ASN A 112 -4.87 13.23 7.24
C ASN A 112 -5.39 14.32 8.19
N ILE A 113 -4.56 14.74 9.14
CA ILE A 113 -4.92 15.78 10.10
C ILE A 113 -4.57 17.15 9.54
N LYS A 114 -5.55 18.07 9.55
CA LYS A 114 -5.37 19.46 9.09
C LYS A 114 -4.24 20.15 9.85
N GLY A 115 -3.45 20.95 9.14
CA GLY A 115 -2.29 21.65 9.71
C GLY A 115 -1.05 20.77 9.92
N THR A 116 -1.05 19.54 9.39
CA THR A 116 0.15 18.67 9.32
C THR A 116 0.58 18.46 7.87
N PRO A 117 1.82 18.01 7.60
CA PRO A 117 2.34 17.87 6.23
C PRO A 117 1.50 17.05 5.22
N PRO A 118 0.86 15.91 5.55
CA PRO A 118 0.16 15.11 4.55
C PRO A 118 -1.10 15.80 4.02
N LEU A 119 -1.18 15.90 2.69
CA LEU A 119 -2.26 16.57 1.96
C LEU A 119 -3.41 15.62 1.57
N ALA A 120 -3.28 14.33 1.85
CA ALA A 120 -4.29 13.31 1.54
C ALA A 120 -4.28 12.17 2.58
N PRO A 121 -5.38 11.41 2.72
CA PRO A 121 -5.46 10.23 3.57
C PRO A 121 -4.52 9.13 3.12
N LEU A 122 -4.22 8.19 4.02
CA LEU A 122 -3.53 6.96 3.66
C LEU A 122 -4.31 6.18 2.59
N ASP A 123 -3.56 5.64 1.63
CA ASP A 123 -4.13 4.78 0.59
C ASP A 123 -4.65 3.48 1.24
N VAL A 124 -5.74 2.94 0.71
CA VAL A 124 -6.32 1.67 1.18
C VAL A 124 -6.00 0.57 0.19
N TYR A 125 -5.53 -0.56 0.70
CA TYR A 125 -5.39 -1.76 -0.11
C TYR A 125 -6.76 -2.33 -0.46
N GLU A 126 -6.93 -2.74 -1.72
CA GLU A 126 -8.01 -3.67 -2.07
C GLU A 126 -7.92 -4.90 -1.17
N SER A 127 -9.01 -5.26 -0.52
CA SER A 127 -9.05 -6.40 0.40
C SER A 127 -10.08 -7.42 -0.05
N LYS A 128 -9.77 -8.69 0.18
CA LYS A 128 -10.72 -9.80 0.02
C LYS A 128 -10.46 -10.83 1.10
N VAL A 129 -11.53 -11.26 1.78
CA VAL A 129 -11.46 -12.37 2.72
C VAL A 129 -11.92 -13.64 2.00
N LYS A 130 -11.12 -14.70 2.09
CA LYS A 130 -11.48 -16.03 1.58
C LYS A 130 -10.95 -17.07 2.55
N ASP A 131 -11.79 -18.03 2.94
CA ASP A 131 -11.42 -19.15 3.83
C ASP A 131 -10.74 -18.70 5.13
N GLY A 132 -11.24 -17.60 5.71
CA GLY A 132 -10.68 -17.01 6.94
C GLY A 132 -9.36 -16.26 6.79
N THR A 133 -8.80 -16.20 5.57
CA THR A 133 -7.56 -15.48 5.25
C THR A 133 -7.86 -14.15 4.58
N LEU A 134 -7.17 -13.09 5.01
CA LEU A 134 -7.15 -11.78 4.37
C LEU A 134 -6.15 -11.77 3.22
N TYR A 135 -6.63 -11.39 2.05
CA TYR A 135 -5.82 -11.12 0.87
C TYR A 135 -5.82 -9.63 0.54
N LEU A 136 -4.66 -9.08 0.19
CA LEU A 136 -4.51 -7.68 -0.21
C LEU A 136 -4.03 -7.57 -1.67
N GLY A 137 -4.61 -6.61 -2.40
CA GLY A 137 -4.30 -6.28 -3.79
C GLY A 137 -3.51 -4.96 -3.91
N LYS A 138 -3.85 -4.15 -4.93
CA LYS A 138 -3.20 -2.84 -5.13
C LYS A 138 -3.73 -1.82 -4.11
N ALA A 139 -2.86 -0.92 -3.65
CA ALA A 139 -3.27 0.24 -2.85
C ALA A 139 -3.94 1.29 -3.75
N LYS A 140 -5.05 1.87 -3.29
CA LYS A 140 -5.81 2.90 -3.99
C LYS A 140 -5.89 4.19 -3.17
N PRO A 141 -5.69 5.36 -3.82
CA PRO A 141 -5.93 6.64 -3.18
C PRO A 141 -7.38 6.81 -2.72
N ARG A 142 -7.55 7.59 -1.65
CA ARG A 142 -8.86 8.00 -1.11
C ARG A 142 -9.06 9.51 -1.24
N GLY A 143 -10.31 9.94 -1.37
CA GLY A 143 -10.68 11.35 -1.24
C GLY A 143 -10.44 11.84 0.18
N GLY A 144 -9.75 12.98 0.32
CA GLY A 144 -9.34 13.54 1.61
C GLY A 144 -10.19 14.69 2.12
N ALA A 145 -9.92 15.09 3.37
CA ALA A 145 -10.34 16.39 3.87
C ALA A 145 -9.53 17.47 3.12
N LYS A 146 -10.24 18.30 2.35
CA LYS A 146 -9.66 19.49 1.70
C LYS A 146 -9.41 20.59 2.74
#